data_AF-A0A927H1T2-F1
#
_entry.id   AF-A0A927H1T2-F1
#
_cell.length_a   1.000
_cell.length_b   1.000
_cell.length_c   1.000
_cell.angle_alpha   90.00
_cell.angle_beta   90.00
_cell.angle_gamma   90.00
#
_symmetry.space_group_name_H-M   'P 1'
#
loop_
_entity.id
_entity.type
_entity.pdbx_description
1 polymer ?
#
loop_
_entity_poly.entity_id
_entity_poly.type
_entity_poly.pdbx_seq_one_letter_code
_entity_poly.pdbx_strand_id
1 'polypeptide(L)'
;MSYIVDFKQVSTVGLESSPVAEALAGLRANEARYFMNKYKHPFTVVPASESQDTLDYVNRILKEERGIEFSSKPLETSRFQVENIQMAYVFYEDGLGVNVMYTVDDPKKRAVGFKLSVGMEVPQELEGKFKFARQNSKLAGTIRGSFFVIKGEY
;
A
#
# COMPACT_ATOMS: atom_id res chain seq x y z
N MET A 1 6.03 16.72 5.61
CA MET A 1 6.96 16.89 4.46
C MET A 1 7.10 15.58 3.71
N SER A 2 7.25 15.61 2.38
CA SER A 2 7.43 14.40 1.55
C SER A 2 8.81 13.76 1.74
N TYR A 3 8.84 12.45 1.88
CA TYR A 3 10.04 11.63 2.01
C TYR A 3 10.22 10.73 0.78
N ILE A 4 11.39 10.78 0.13
CA ILE A 4 11.75 9.84 -0.93
C ILE A 4 12.24 8.55 -0.27
N VAL A 5 11.61 7.43 -0.61
CA VAL A 5 11.97 6.12 -0.06
C VAL A 5 13.21 5.58 -0.78
N ASP A 6 14.35 5.52 -0.09
CA ASP A 6 15.55 4.87 -0.61
C ASP A 6 15.52 3.36 -0.37
N PHE A 7 15.37 2.57 -1.44
CA PHE A 7 15.36 1.12 -1.36
C PHE A 7 16.76 0.49 -1.26
N LYS A 8 17.83 1.28 -1.39
CA LYS A 8 19.21 0.82 -1.15
C LYS A 8 19.59 0.93 0.32
N GLN A 9 18.99 1.87 1.04
CA GLN A 9 19.15 2.07 2.48
C GLN A 9 17.77 2.09 3.14
N VAL A 10 17.27 0.89 3.46
CA VAL A 10 15.94 0.73 4.05
C VAL A 10 15.89 1.45 5.40
N SER A 11 14.91 2.34 5.56
CA SER A 11 14.71 3.17 6.75
C SER A 11 13.30 2.98 7.32
N THR A 12 13.19 2.97 8.65
CA THR A 12 11.94 2.92 9.41
C THR A 12 11.33 4.28 9.68
N VAL A 13 11.95 5.37 9.22
CA VAL A 13 11.43 6.74 9.41
C VAL A 13 9.99 6.85 8.92
N GLY A 14 9.11 7.36 9.78
CA GLY A 14 7.67 7.49 9.56
C GLY A 14 6.85 6.25 9.93
N LEU A 15 7.49 5.14 10.28
CA LEU A 15 6.89 3.83 10.56
C LEU A 15 7.22 3.31 11.96
N GLU A 16 7.89 4.10 12.80
CA GLU A 16 8.50 3.66 14.06
C GLU A 16 7.48 3.19 15.10
N SER A 17 6.22 3.64 15.00
CA SER A 17 5.15 3.18 15.90
C SER A 17 4.61 1.80 15.55
N SER A 18 4.95 1.26 14.37
CA SER A 18 4.55 -0.08 13.97
C SER A 18 5.28 -1.15 14.80
N PRO A 19 4.58 -2.16 15.35
CA PRO A 19 5.24 -3.30 16.00
C PRO A 19 6.07 -4.15 15.03
N VAL A 20 5.90 -3.96 13.72
CA VAL A 20 6.66 -4.62 12.65
C VAL A 20 7.37 -3.61 11.75
N ALA A 21 7.84 -2.50 12.32
CA ALA A 21 8.42 -1.35 11.61
C ALA A 21 9.49 -1.75 10.57
N GLU A 22 10.42 -2.64 10.90
CA GLU A 22 11.46 -3.09 9.95
C GLU A 22 10.87 -3.83 8.74
N ALA A 23 9.90 -4.72 8.98
CA ALA A 23 9.25 -5.48 7.91
C ALA A 23 8.39 -4.57 7.03
N LEU A 24 7.67 -3.61 7.63
CA LEU A 24 6.87 -2.62 6.91
C LEU A 24 7.76 -1.66 6.10
N ALA A 25 8.89 -1.22 6.66
CA ALA A 25 9.89 -0.44 5.94
C ALA A 25 10.45 -1.23 4.74
N GLY A 26 10.72 -2.52 4.92
CA GLY A 26 11.12 -3.42 3.85
C GLY A 26 10.07 -3.56 2.75
N LEU A 27 8.78 -3.65 3.12
CA LEU A 27 7.66 -3.66 2.18
C LEU A 27 7.58 -2.35 1.39
N ARG A 28 7.63 -1.20 2.07
CA ARG A 28 7.65 0.14 1.48
C ARG A 28 8.83 0.32 0.51
N ALA A 29 10.03 -0.12 0.90
CA ALA A 29 11.22 -0.12 0.06
C ALA A 29 11.09 -1.06 -1.16
N ASN A 30 10.42 -2.20 -1.01
CA ASN A 30 10.14 -3.10 -2.14
C ASN A 30 9.27 -2.43 -3.20
N GLU A 31 8.26 -1.65 -2.81
CA GLU A 31 7.47 -0.83 -3.73
C GLU A 31 8.33 0.22 -4.42
N ALA A 32 9.15 0.96 -3.66
CA ALA A 32 10.02 1.98 -4.21
C ALA A 32 10.99 1.42 -5.27
N ARG A 33 11.58 0.25 -5.02
CA ARG A 33 12.41 -0.45 -5.99
C ARG A 33 11.64 -0.83 -7.25
N TYR A 34 10.40 -1.29 -7.13
CA TYR A 34 9.56 -1.65 -8.29
C TYR A 34 9.32 -0.44 -9.19
N PHE A 35 8.89 0.69 -8.62
CA PHE A 35 8.62 1.91 -9.40
C PHE A 35 9.87 2.49 -10.02
N MET A 36 11.00 2.48 -9.31
CA MET A 36 12.26 2.93 -9.88
C MET A 36 12.71 2.01 -11.03
N ASN A 37 12.66 0.69 -10.85
CA ASN A 37 13.14 -0.22 -11.89
C ASN A 37 12.27 -0.20 -13.14
N LYS A 38 10.94 -0.26 -12.96
CA LYS A 38 9.97 -0.39 -14.04
C LYS A 38 9.64 0.94 -14.72
N TYR A 39 9.43 2.00 -13.94
CA TYR A 39 8.93 3.29 -14.43
C TYR A 39 9.93 4.44 -14.34
N LYS A 40 11.13 4.21 -13.77
CA LYS A 40 12.09 5.27 -13.44
C LYS A 40 11.48 6.37 -12.56
N HIS A 41 10.51 6.00 -11.72
CA HIS A 41 9.78 6.91 -10.86
C HIS A 41 10.27 6.82 -9.41
N PRO A 42 10.69 7.93 -8.78
CA PRO A 42 11.01 7.94 -7.35
C PRO A 42 9.72 7.81 -6.53
N PHE A 43 9.65 6.80 -5.67
CA PHE A 43 8.50 6.60 -4.79
C PHE A 43 8.64 7.48 -3.54
N THR A 44 7.68 8.38 -3.36
CA THR A 44 7.62 9.30 -2.22
C THR A 44 6.43 9.01 -1.33
N VAL A 45 6.60 9.20 -0.03
CA VAL A 45 5.52 9.11 0.97
C VAL A 45 5.39 10.42 1.72
N VAL A 46 4.21 10.66 2.29
CA VAL A 46 3.93 11.74 3.23
C VAL A 46 3.22 11.16 4.46
N PRO A 47 3.36 11.78 5.64
CA PRO A 47 2.57 11.40 6.81
C PRO A 47 1.08 11.38 6.48
N ALA A 48 0.36 10.38 6.99
CA ALA A 48 -1.07 10.23 6.75
C ALA A 48 -1.88 11.48 7.17
N SER A 49 -1.46 12.14 8.25
CA SER A 49 -2.04 13.39 8.75
C SER A 49 -1.92 14.58 7.79
N GLU A 50 -1.01 14.52 6.81
CA GLU A 50 -0.81 15.56 5.80
C GLU A 50 -1.48 15.23 4.47
N SER A 51 -2.21 14.11 4.36
CA SER A 51 -2.71 13.57 3.09
C SER A 51 -4.11 12.97 3.23
N GLN A 52 -5.01 13.72 3.86
CA GLN A 52 -6.36 13.28 4.13
C GLN A 52 -7.13 12.94 2.84
N ASP A 53 -6.95 13.71 1.76
CA ASP A 53 -7.58 13.44 0.47
C ASP A 53 -7.21 12.07 -0.12
N THR A 54 -5.97 11.60 0.10
CA THR A 54 -5.54 10.27 -0.35
C THR A 54 -6.17 9.17 0.51
N LEU A 55 -6.25 9.38 1.83
CA LEU A 55 -6.92 8.45 2.73
C LEU A 55 -8.40 8.34 2.39
N ASP A 56 -9.08 9.47 2.21
CA ASP A 56 -10.52 9.52 1.91
C ASP A 56 -10.81 8.82 0.58
N TYR A 57 -9.99 9.04 -0.45
CA TYR A 57 -10.10 8.34 -1.73
C TYR A 57 -9.98 6.82 -1.58
N VAL A 58 -8.95 6.34 -0.88
CA VAL A 58 -8.73 4.89 -0.69
C VAL A 58 -9.84 4.28 0.18
N ASN A 59 -10.22 4.95 1.26
CA ASN A 59 -11.26 4.49 2.17
C ASN A 59 -12.64 4.44 1.50
N ARG A 60 -12.94 5.42 0.64
CA ARG A 60 -14.16 5.43 -0.16
C ARG A 60 -14.24 4.18 -1.05
N ILE A 61 -13.17 3.85 -1.78
CA ILE A 61 -13.13 2.65 -2.63
C ILE A 61 -13.29 1.38 -1.79
N LEU A 62 -12.56 1.25 -0.68
CA LEU A 62 -12.64 0.08 0.20
C LEU A 62 -14.05 -0.13 0.75
N LYS A 63 -14.70 0.95 1.19
CA LYS A 63 -16.04 0.93 1.75
C LYS A 63 -17.11 0.64 0.71
N GLU A 64 -17.10 1.35 -0.42
CA GLU A 64 -18.12 1.18 -1.47
C GLU A 64 -17.99 -0.16 -2.21
N GLU A 65 -16.77 -0.66 -2.47
CA GLU A 65 -16.57 -1.93 -3.19
C GLU A 65 -16.77 -3.16 -2.31
N ARG A 66 -16.39 -3.08 -1.02
CA ARG A 66 -16.25 -4.27 -0.16
C ARG A 66 -16.72 -4.09 1.29
N GLY A 67 -17.19 -2.90 1.68
CA GLY A 67 -17.56 -2.61 3.07
C GLY A 67 -16.38 -2.78 4.03
N ILE A 68 -15.16 -2.45 3.59
CA ILE A 68 -13.94 -2.57 4.39
C ILE A 68 -13.62 -1.21 5.01
N GLU A 69 -13.48 -1.18 6.33
CA GLU A 69 -13.05 -0.02 7.11
C GLU A 69 -12.00 -0.50 8.12
N PHE A 70 -10.72 -0.19 7.89
CA PHE A 70 -9.64 -0.65 8.74
C PHE A 70 -9.60 0.13 10.06
N SER A 71 -9.51 -0.61 11.16
CA SER A 71 -9.31 -0.06 12.50
C SER A 71 -7.88 0.42 12.78
N SER A 72 -6.91 -0.15 12.07
CA SER A 72 -5.48 0.18 12.18
C SER A 72 -5.20 1.63 11.82
N LYS A 73 -4.26 2.26 12.51
CA LYS A 73 -3.89 3.66 12.29
C LYS A 73 -3.09 3.81 10.98
N PRO A 74 -3.49 4.68 10.04
CA PRO A 74 -2.66 4.99 8.87
C PRO A 74 -1.45 5.81 9.31
N LEU A 75 -0.26 5.42 8.84
CA LEU A 75 1.00 6.12 9.13
C LEU A 75 1.44 7.01 7.96
N GLU A 76 1.38 6.48 6.75
CA GLU A 76 1.86 7.16 5.56
C GLU A 76 0.97 6.90 4.35
N THR A 77 1.00 7.84 3.41
CA THR A 77 0.35 7.68 2.11
C THR A 77 1.30 8.05 0.96
N SER A 78 0.95 7.60 -0.24
CA SER A 78 1.57 8.05 -1.49
C SER A 78 0.49 8.18 -2.55
N ARG A 79 0.56 9.20 -3.40
CA ARG A 79 -0.33 9.37 -4.55
C ARG A 79 0.44 9.98 -5.72
N PHE A 80 0.42 9.31 -6.86
CA PHE A 80 1.16 9.72 -8.05
C PHE A 80 0.58 9.05 -9.29
N GLN A 81 1.05 9.46 -10.47
CA GLN A 81 0.72 8.80 -11.73
C GLN A 81 1.99 8.29 -12.40
N VAL A 82 1.92 7.06 -12.91
CA VAL A 82 2.93 6.47 -13.80
C VAL A 82 2.23 6.02 -15.07
N GLU A 83 2.69 6.50 -16.22
CA GLU A 83 2.04 6.25 -17.51
C GLU A 83 0.53 6.61 -17.44
N ASN A 84 -0.36 5.66 -17.77
CA ASN A 84 -1.82 5.79 -17.71
C ASN A 84 -2.43 5.22 -16.42
N ILE A 85 -1.64 5.04 -15.36
CA ILE A 85 -2.10 4.44 -14.10
C ILE A 85 -1.93 5.45 -12.96
N GLN A 86 -3.05 5.83 -12.36
CA GLN A 86 -3.06 6.57 -11.11
C GLN A 86 -2.87 5.58 -9.95
N MET A 87 -1.86 5.84 -9.13
CA MET A 87 -1.50 5.03 -7.98
C MET A 87 -1.83 5.78 -6.69
N ALA A 88 -2.41 5.06 -5.74
CA ALA A 88 -2.50 5.52 -4.35
C ALA A 88 -2.02 4.40 -3.41
N TYR A 89 -1.41 4.78 -2.30
CA TYR A 89 -0.95 3.86 -1.25
C TYR A 89 -1.33 4.38 0.12
N VAL A 90 -1.60 3.45 1.03
CA VAL A 90 -1.68 3.69 2.48
C VAL A 90 -0.89 2.59 3.19
N PHE A 91 -0.02 2.98 4.10
CA PHE A 91 0.70 2.08 5.00
C PHE A 91 0.16 2.25 6.41
N TYR A 92 -0.29 1.15 7.01
CA TYR A 92 -0.91 1.11 8.32
C TYR A 92 0.05 0.59 9.40
N GLU A 93 -0.21 1.00 10.63
CA GLU A 93 0.64 0.72 11.80
C GLU A 93 0.82 -0.78 12.06
N ASP A 94 -0.19 -1.60 11.82
CA ASP A 94 -0.13 -3.06 11.96
C ASP A 94 0.76 -3.78 10.93
N GLY A 95 1.30 -3.07 9.94
CA GLY A 95 2.12 -3.65 8.87
C GLY A 95 1.39 -3.88 7.55
N LEU A 96 0.12 -3.48 7.43
CA LEU A 96 -0.63 -3.56 6.19
C LEU A 96 -0.19 -2.46 5.19
N GLY A 97 0.15 -2.86 3.98
CA GLY A 97 0.18 -1.98 2.82
C GLY A 97 -1.06 -2.17 1.96
N VAL A 98 -1.78 -1.08 1.68
CA VAL A 98 -2.89 -1.04 0.72
C VAL A 98 -2.47 -0.19 -0.47
N ASN A 99 -2.75 -0.65 -1.68
CA ASN A 99 -2.54 0.14 -2.89
C ASN A 99 -3.77 0.13 -3.79
N VAL A 100 -4.06 1.26 -4.41
CA VAL A 100 -5.04 1.40 -5.49
C VAL A 100 -4.26 1.56 -6.79
N MET A 101 -4.55 0.70 -7.76
CA MET A 101 -4.15 0.87 -9.15
C MET A 101 -5.39 1.30 -9.93
N TYR A 102 -5.39 2.52 -10.45
CA TYR A 102 -6.52 3.09 -11.18
C TYR A 102 -6.09 3.44 -12.60
N THR A 103 -6.23 2.49 -13.52
CA THR A 103 -5.96 2.72 -14.95
C THR A 103 -7.02 3.67 -15.51
N VAL A 104 -6.56 4.75 -16.16
CA VAL A 104 -7.42 5.87 -16.59
C VAL A 104 -8.43 5.43 -17.67
N ASP A 105 -7.98 4.65 -18.65
CA ASP A 105 -8.69 4.30 -19.88
C ASP A 105 -9.19 2.85 -19.94
N ASP A 106 -8.90 2.02 -18.92
CA ASP A 106 -9.31 0.61 -18.88
C ASP A 106 -9.85 0.23 -17.48
N PRO A 107 -11.17 0.34 -17.25
CA PRO A 107 -11.79 -0.01 -15.97
C PRO A 107 -11.51 -1.45 -15.50
N LYS A 108 -11.23 -2.38 -16.43
CA LYS A 108 -10.95 -3.79 -16.08
C LYS A 108 -9.57 -3.98 -15.45
N LYS A 109 -8.70 -2.97 -15.55
CA LYS A 109 -7.35 -2.95 -14.94
C LYS A 109 -7.28 -2.08 -13.69
N ARG A 110 -8.42 -1.87 -13.02
CA ARG A 110 -8.50 -1.17 -11.74
C ARG A 110 -8.57 -2.17 -10.60
N ALA A 111 -7.72 -2.02 -9.59
CA ALA A 111 -7.68 -2.96 -8.48
C ALA A 111 -7.20 -2.31 -7.19
N VAL A 112 -7.64 -2.88 -6.08
CA VAL A 112 -7.03 -2.67 -4.76
C VAL A 112 -6.18 -3.89 -4.42
N GLY A 113 -4.92 -3.65 -4.08
CA GLY A 113 -3.99 -4.66 -3.56
C GLY A 113 -3.82 -4.56 -2.05
N PHE A 114 -3.68 -5.72 -1.41
CA PHE A 114 -3.32 -5.87 -0.01
C PHE A 114 -1.97 -6.56 0.09
N LYS A 115 -1.07 -6.02 0.90
CA LYS A 115 0.25 -6.60 1.17
C LYS A 115 0.48 -6.62 2.67
N LEU A 116 0.63 -7.82 3.21
CA LEU A 116 0.87 -8.04 4.62
C LEU A 116 2.36 -8.27 4.83
N SER A 117 2.95 -7.46 5.72
CA SER A 117 4.34 -7.57 6.12
C SER A 117 4.63 -8.89 6.85
N VAL A 118 5.91 -9.22 6.98
CA VAL A 118 6.33 -10.33 7.85
C VAL A 118 5.99 -9.97 9.30
N GLY A 119 5.46 -10.95 10.06
CA GLY A 119 5.18 -10.78 11.49
C GLY A 119 3.78 -10.26 11.84
N MET A 120 3.00 -9.75 10.88
CA MET A 120 1.61 -9.35 11.15
C MET A 120 0.62 -10.51 11.02
N GLU A 121 -0.54 -10.42 11.65
CA GLU A 121 -1.67 -11.32 11.39
C GLU A 121 -2.49 -10.83 10.20
N VAL A 122 -3.47 -11.61 9.75
CA VAL A 122 -4.43 -11.11 8.74
C VAL A 122 -5.42 -10.20 9.48
N PRO A 123 -5.62 -8.93 9.06
CA PRO A 123 -6.60 -8.06 9.69
C PRO A 123 -8.00 -8.69 9.70
N GLN A 124 -8.75 -8.51 10.79
CA GLN A 124 -10.09 -9.09 10.96
C GLN A 124 -11.03 -8.70 9.81
N GLU A 125 -10.85 -7.48 9.27
CA GLU A 125 -11.63 -6.94 8.16
C GLU A 125 -11.44 -7.76 6.86
N LEU A 126 -10.32 -8.47 6.72
CA LEU A 126 -9.94 -9.30 5.57
C LEU A 126 -10.01 -10.81 5.83
N GLU A 127 -10.04 -11.22 7.10
CA GLU A 127 -10.03 -12.63 7.50
C GLU A 127 -11.21 -13.40 6.91
N GLY A 128 -10.94 -14.57 6.34
CA GLY A 128 -11.94 -15.41 5.66
C GLY A 128 -12.49 -14.86 4.33
N LYS A 129 -12.31 -13.57 4.03
CA LYS A 129 -12.80 -12.93 2.79
C LYS A 129 -11.81 -13.03 1.64
N PHE A 130 -10.51 -13.08 1.95
CA PHE A 130 -9.43 -13.08 0.96
C PHE A 130 -8.51 -14.27 1.11
N LYS A 131 -8.04 -14.79 -0.03
CA LYS A 131 -6.95 -15.76 -0.07
C LYS A 131 -5.64 -15.03 -0.32
N PHE A 132 -4.64 -15.33 0.51
CA PHE A 132 -3.33 -14.67 0.43
C PHE A 132 -2.29 -15.60 -0.19
N ALA A 133 -1.71 -15.16 -1.30
CA ALA A 133 -0.55 -15.78 -1.90
C ALA A 133 0.73 -15.30 -1.20
N ARG A 134 1.79 -16.11 -1.21
CA ARG A 134 3.09 -15.74 -0.64
C ARG A 134 4.08 -15.42 -1.76
N GLN A 135 4.83 -14.34 -1.59
CA GLN A 135 5.93 -13.94 -2.48
C GLN A 135 7.15 -13.57 -1.63
N ASN A 136 8.34 -14.03 -2.04
CA ASN A 136 9.58 -13.67 -1.37
C ASN A 136 10.20 -12.40 -1.97
N SER A 137 10.68 -11.52 -1.10
CA SER A 137 11.43 -10.32 -1.43
C SER A 137 12.71 -10.26 -0.61
N LYS A 138 13.82 -9.85 -1.25
CA LYS A 138 15.07 -9.57 -0.55
C LYS A 138 14.97 -8.40 0.43
N LEU A 139 14.04 -7.47 0.19
CA LEU A 139 13.85 -6.27 1.02
C LEU A 139 12.77 -6.47 2.09
N ALA A 140 11.73 -7.25 1.80
CA ALA A 140 10.53 -7.35 2.64
C ALA A 140 10.30 -8.75 3.25
N GLY A 141 11.22 -9.70 3.02
CA GLY A 141 10.99 -11.10 3.39
C GLY A 141 9.79 -11.71 2.64
N THR A 142 9.01 -12.54 3.33
CA THR A 142 7.82 -13.19 2.75
C THR A 142 6.59 -12.28 2.86
N ILE A 143 6.25 -11.62 1.76
CA ILE A 143 5.03 -10.82 1.64
C ILE A 143 3.85 -11.75 1.40
N ARG A 144 2.74 -11.53 2.12
CA ARG A 144 1.45 -12.16 1.82
C ARG A 144 0.58 -11.15 1.06
N GLY A 145 0.21 -11.47 -0.17
CA GLY A 145 -0.52 -10.58 -1.07
C GLY A 145 -1.92 -11.10 -1.41
N SER A 146 -2.88 -10.20 -1.52
CA SER A 146 -4.19 -10.46 -2.13
C SER A 146 -4.69 -9.19 -2.84
N PHE A 147 -5.80 -9.28 -3.56
CA PHE A 147 -6.37 -8.13 -4.26
C PHE A 147 -7.86 -8.32 -4.56
N PHE A 148 -8.53 -7.23 -4.96
CA PHE A 148 -9.79 -7.28 -5.68
C PHE A 148 -9.83 -6.25 -6.82
N VAL A 149 -10.64 -6.52 -7.85
CA VAL A 149 -10.90 -5.61 -8.96
C VAL A 149 -11.98 -4.60 -8.56
N ILE A 150 -11.75 -3.33 -8.88
CA ILE A 150 -12.68 -2.22 -8.63
C ILE A 150 -13.75 -2.23 -9.74
N LYS A 151 -15.02 -2.14 -9.35
CA LYS A 151 -16.16 -2.13 -10.28
C LYS A 151 -16.75 -0.74 -10.51
N GLY A 152 -16.67 0.14 -9.52
CA GLY A 152 -17.18 1.51 -9.58
C GLY A 152 -16.20 2.52 -10.20
N GLU A 153 -16.62 3.77 -10.17
CA GLU A 153 -15.84 4.94 -10.62
C GLU A 153 -15.64 5.92 -9.47
N TYR A 154 -14.42 6.44 -9.33
CA TYR A 154 -13.94 7.15 -8.14
C TYR A 154 -12.92 8.22 -8.49
#